data_AF-A0A151BZH8-F1
#
_entry.id   AF-A0A151BZH8-F1
#
_cell.length_a   1.000
_cell.length_b   1.000
_cell.length_c   1.000
_cell.angle_alpha   90.00
_cell.angle_beta   90.00
_cell.angle_gamma   90.00
#
_symmetry.space_group_name_H-M   'P 1'
#
loop_
_entity.id
_entity.type
_entity.pdbx_description
1 polymer ?
#
loop_
_entity_poly.entity_id
_entity_poly.type
_entity_poly.pdbx_seq_one_letter_code
_entity_poly.pdbx_strand_id
1 'polypeptide(L)'
;MSIVQPDQPPVALGELAAGDQEQLSAAEAGYAAAAWAPNTLRGYRADWAEFTTWCTQHGRSSLPADPAAITGYLTQLATAGAKVGTISRRLSAIKFAHRMHDLPDPTLNARVVTVWEGIRRQLATPPDQSTPLHPPVLFDVLDSCPTTWSTKRTIANPETDLGGLRDRALLLVGFVAALRRSELADLNVDELADHELGVNAD
;
A
#
# COMPACT_ATOMS: atom_id res chain seq x y z
N MET A 1 -20.67 32.71 20.13
CA MET A 1 -19.79 33.18 19.04
C MET A 1 -18.49 32.39 19.18
N SER A 2 -18.48 31.14 18.68
CA SER A 2 -17.34 30.24 18.85
C SER A 2 -16.24 30.63 17.87
N ILE A 3 -15.06 30.80 18.42
CA ILE A 3 -13.83 31.15 17.74
C ILE A 3 -13.51 30.01 16.77
N VAL A 4 -13.64 30.28 15.47
CA VAL A 4 -13.08 29.44 14.41
C VAL A 4 -11.57 29.60 14.50
N GLN A 5 -10.88 28.57 14.97
CA GLN A 5 -9.43 28.53 15.03
C GLN A 5 -8.89 28.46 13.58
N PRO A 6 -7.86 29.26 13.22
CA PRO A 6 -7.41 29.35 11.84
C PRO A 6 -6.72 28.06 11.39
N ASP A 7 -6.97 27.75 10.13
CA ASP A 7 -6.37 26.77 9.23
C ASP A 7 -4.94 26.36 9.63
N GLN A 8 -4.82 25.27 10.39
CA GLN A 8 -3.55 24.57 10.60
C GLN A 8 -3.25 23.78 9.32
N PRO A 9 -2.04 23.88 8.75
CA PRO A 9 -1.67 23.05 7.60
C PRO A 9 -1.82 21.57 8.00
N PRO A 10 -2.21 20.68 7.06
CA PRO A 10 -2.44 19.29 7.40
C PRO A 10 -1.15 18.67 7.92
N VAL A 11 -1.10 18.37 9.22
CA VAL A 11 -0.01 17.61 9.83
C VAL A 11 0.11 16.30 9.06
N ALA A 12 1.29 16.04 8.50
CA ALA A 12 1.50 14.85 7.71
C ALA A 12 1.33 13.64 8.63
N LEU A 13 0.67 12.56 8.19
CA LEU A 13 0.55 11.33 8.99
C LEU A 13 1.91 10.73 9.44
N GLY A 14 3.02 11.22 8.87
CA GLY A 14 4.36 10.93 9.36
C GLY A 14 4.82 11.78 10.53
N GLU A 15 4.36 13.03 10.57
CA GLU A 15 4.42 13.88 11.75
C GLU A 15 3.38 13.40 12.78
N LEU A 16 2.27 12.73 12.41
CA LEU A 16 1.28 12.19 13.36
C LEU A 16 1.75 11.00 14.19
N ALA A 17 2.72 10.21 13.69
CA ALA A 17 3.42 9.26 14.53
C ALA A 17 4.41 9.95 15.49
N ALA A 18 4.75 11.22 15.25
CA ALA A 18 5.78 12.00 15.94
C ALA A 18 5.24 13.28 16.63
N GLY A 19 3.93 13.52 16.60
CA GLY A 19 3.38 14.90 16.56
C GLY A 19 2.72 15.42 17.83
N ASP A 20 2.47 14.54 18.80
CA ASP A 20 2.17 14.89 20.19
C ASP A 20 3.10 14.08 21.12
N GLN A 21 4.32 13.83 20.67
CA GLN A 21 5.37 13.18 21.47
C GLN A 21 5.98 14.19 22.43
N GLU A 22 5.29 14.45 23.54
CA GLU A 22 5.93 14.96 24.74
C GLU A 22 7.07 14.00 25.11
N GLN A 23 8.30 14.36 24.68
CA GLN A 23 9.59 13.69 24.92
C GLN A 23 9.55 12.15 25.02
N LEU A 24 9.23 11.44 23.94
CA LEU A 24 9.54 10.02 23.87
C LEU A 24 11.06 9.81 24.03
N SER A 25 11.45 8.83 24.85
CA SER A 25 12.81 8.31 24.85
C SER A 25 13.15 7.68 23.49
N ALA A 26 14.45 7.58 23.17
CA ALA A 26 14.89 6.94 21.93
C ALA A 26 14.40 5.49 21.79
N ALA A 27 14.22 4.78 22.91
CA ALA A 27 13.68 3.42 22.92
C ALA A 27 12.18 3.41 22.57
N GLU A 28 11.38 4.31 23.15
CA GLU A 28 9.95 4.44 22.84
C GLU A 28 9.72 4.85 21.39
N ALA A 29 10.53 5.76 20.86
CA ALA A 29 10.51 6.13 19.45
C ALA A 29 10.83 4.93 18.53
N GLY A 30 11.79 4.08 18.93
CA GLY A 30 12.12 2.84 18.21
C GLY A 30 10.95 1.86 18.17
N TYR A 31 10.28 1.62 19.30
CA TYR A 31 9.11 0.75 19.35
C TYR A 31 7.90 1.33 18.61
N ALA A 32 7.67 2.63 18.72
CA ALA A 32 6.61 3.33 17.98
C ALA A 32 6.82 3.23 16.46
N ALA A 33 8.06 3.39 15.99
CA ALA A 33 8.41 3.23 14.58
C ALA A 33 8.23 1.78 14.09
N ALA A 34 8.54 0.79 14.95
CA ALA A 34 8.38 -0.63 14.63
C ALA A 34 6.92 -1.12 14.68
N ALA A 35 6.00 -0.34 15.27
CA ALA A 35 4.61 -0.75 15.45
C ALA A 35 3.85 -0.96 14.12
N TRP A 36 4.29 -0.34 13.02
CA TRP A 36 3.63 -0.43 11.71
C TRP A 36 4.62 -0.60 10.57
N ALA A 37 4.25 -1.43 9.59
CA ALA A 37 5.04 -1.60 8.38
C ALA A 37 5.19 -0.25 7.63
N PRO A 38 6.41 0.10 7.14
CA PRO A 38 6.65 1.37 6.44
C PRO A 38 5.72 1.61 5.24
N ASN A 39 5.40 0.54 4.51
CA ASN A 39 4.46 0.60 3.38
C ASN A 39 3.04 0.99 3.81
N THR A 40 2.58 0.51 4.97
CA THR A 40 1.26 0.85 5.53
C THR A 40 1.21 2.33 5.91
N LEU A 41 2.24 2.84 6.58
CA LEU A 41 2.34 4.25 6.95
C LEU A 41 2.37 5.15 5.73
N ARG A 42 3.14 4.80 4.70
CA ARG A 42 3.18 5.56 3.44
C ARG A 42 1.81 5.60 2.77
N GLY A 43 1.12 4.45 2.71
CA GLY A 43 -0.23 4.36 2.15
C GLY A 43 -1.23 5.23 2.90
N TYR A 44 -1.24 5.15 4.23
CA TYR A 44 -2.11 5.98 5.06
C TYR A 44 -1.78 7.47 4.88
N ARG A 45 -0.49 7.87 4.85
CA ARG A 45 -0.08 9.27 4.61
C ARG A 45 -0.71 9.88 3.36
N ALA A 46 -0.62 9.16 2.24
CA ALA A 46 -1.25 9.61 1.00
C ALA A 46 -2.77 9.69 1.12
N ASP A 47 -3.40 8.73 1.80
CA ASP A 47 -4.85 8.70 2.05
C ASP A 47 -5.35 9.86 2.90
N TRP A 48 -4.62 10.20 3.95
CA TRP A 48 -4.97 11.33 4.80
C TRP A 48 -4.75 12.67 4.10
N ALA A 49 -3.66 12.83 3.36
CA ALA A 49 -3.42 14.05 2.60
C ALA A 49 -4.55 14.33 1.59
N GLU A 50 -5.08 13.29 0.95
CA GLU A 50 -6.21 13.42 0.03
C GLU A 50 -7.51 13.79 0.75
N PHE A 51 -7.81 13.14 1.88
CA PHE A 51 -9.00 13.46 2.68
C PHE A 51 -8.95 14.88 3.25
N THR A 52 -7.81 15.30 3.82
CA THR A 52 -7.63 16.66 4.35
C THR A 52 -7.77 17.71 3.27
N THR A 53 -7.17 17.49 2.10
CA THR A 53 -7.34 18.37 0.93
C THR A 53 -8.80 18.48 0.51
N TRP A 54 -9.52 17.35 0.47
CA TRP A 54 -10.95 17.34 0.17
C TRP A 54 -11.76 18.14 1.22
N CYS A 55 -11.45 17.95 2.51
CA CYS A 55 -12.08 18.69 3.61
C CYS A 55 -11.88 20.20 3.46
N THR A 56 -10.66 20.66 3.20
CA THR A 56 -10.35 22.08 2.98
C THR A 56 -11.14 22.65 1.81
N GLN A 57 -11.19 21.94 0.68
CA GLN A 57 -11.95 22.36 -0.51
C GLN A 57 -13.46 22.49 -0.26
N HIS A 58 -13.99 21.74 0.70
CA HIS A 58 -15.43 21.71 1.04
C HIS A 58 -15.75 22.48 2.33
N GLY A 59 -14.79 23.21 2.90
CA GLY A 59 -14.97 23.95 4.16
C GLY A 59 -15.35 23.07 5.34
N ARG A 60 -14.78 21.87 5.42
CA ARG A 60 -15.03 20.88 6.48
C ARG A 60 -13.79 20.70 7.35
N SER A 61 -13.99 20.39 8.62
CA SER A 61 -12.92 19.92 9.49
C SER A 61 -12.52 18.49 9.13
N SER A 62 -11.23 18.26 8.94
CA SER A 62 -10.65 16.92 8.78
C SER A 62 -10.32 16.26 10.12
N LEU A 63 -10.12 17.04 11.18
CA LEU A 63 -9.75 16.54 12.50
C LEU A 63 -10.23 17.51 13.62
N PRO A 64 -11.09 17.06 14.55
CA PRO A 64 -11.92 15.87 14.45
C PRO A 64 -12.84 15.97 13.22
N ALA A 65 -12.93 14.89 12.44
CA ALA A 65 -13.77 14.82 11.26
C ALA A 65 -15.25 14.71 11.68
N ASP A 66 -16.07 15.65 11.20
CA ASP A 66 -17.52 15.53 11.32
C ASP A 66 -18.06 14.38 10.43
N PRO A 67 -19.07 13.62 10.87
CA PRO A 67 -19.67 12.53 10.08
C PRO A 67 -20.14 12.94 8.67
N ALA A 68 -20.54 14.19 8.45
CA ALA A 68 -20.89 14.69 7.13
C ALA A 68 -19.68 14.81 6.21
N ALA A 69 -18.52 15.19 6.74
CA ALA A 69 -17.28 15.26 5.97
C ALA A 69 -16.88 13.86 5.47
N ILE A 70 -16.87 12.87 6.37
CA ILE A 70 -16.54 11.50 6.01
C ILE A 70 -17.52 10.96 4.98
N THR A 71 -18.83 11.02 5.25
CA THR A 71 -19.83 10.47 4.32
C THR A 71 -19.86 11.18 2.97
N GLY A 72 -19.63 12.50 2.94
CA GLY A 72 -19.47 13.26 1.70
C GLY A 72 -18.27 12.77 0.89
N TYR A 73 -17.11 12.61 1.53
CA TYR A 73 -15.89 12.10 0.89
C TYR A 73 -16.08 10.66 0.36
N LEU A 74 -16.65 9.75 1.15
CA LEU A 74 -16.91 8.37 0.70
C LEU A 74 -17.87 8.33 -0.49
N THR A 75 -18.90 9.18 -0.49
CA THR A 75 -19.86 9.28 -1.58
C THR A 75 -19.20 9.82 -2.85
N GLN A 76 -18.34 10.83 -2.73
CA GLN A 76 -17.57 11.33 -3.87
C GLN A 76 -16.65 10.25 -4.44
N LEU A 77 -15.89 9.54 -3.60
CA LEU A 77 -15.03 8.44 -4.06
C LEU A 77 -15.82 7.36 -4.79
N ALA A 78 -16.96 6.95 -4.21
CA ALA A 78 -17.86 5.96 -4.82
C ALA A 78 -18.40 6.44 -6.17
N THR A 79 -18.81 7.70 -6.27
CA THR A 79 -19.34 8.31 -7.50
C THR A 79 -18.25 8.45 -8.58
N ALA A 80 -17.00 8.67 -8.16
CA ALA A 80 -15.84 8.70 -9.04
C ALA A 80 -15.36 7.28 -9.47
N GLY A 81 -16.05 6.21 -9.06
CA GLY A 81 -15.74 4.84 -9.46
C GLY A 81 -14.62 4.16 -8.66
N ALA A 82 -14.28 4.67 -7.48
CA ALA A 82 -13.29 4.01 -6.63
C ALA A 82 -13.77 2.62 -6.17
N LYS A 83 -12.90 1.61 -6.27
CA LYS A 83 -13.17 0.26 -5.77
C LYS A 83 -13.40 0.26 -4.26
N VAL A 84 -14.27 -0.62 -3.76
CA VAL A 84 -14.58 -0.76 -2.31
C VAL A 84 -13.31 -0.92 -1.46
N GLY A 85 -12.32 -1.69 -1.93
CA GLY A 85 -11.03 -1.83 -1.23
C GLY A 85 -10.29 -0.51 -1.06
N THR A 86 -10.32 0.37 -2.07
CA THR A 86 -9.73 1.71 -1.99
C THR A 86 -10.45 2.57 -0.96
N ILE A 87 -11.78 2.61 -1.00
CA ILE A 87 -12.60 3.41 -0.07
C ILE A 87 -12.41 2.92 1.38
N SER A 88 -12.38 1.60 1.59
CA SER A 88 -12.13 0.98 2.89
C SER A 88 -10.75 1.34 3.45
N ARG A 89 -9.73 1.38 2.59
CA ARG A 89 -8.37 1.79 2.97
C ARG A 89 -8.32 3.27 3.39
N ARG A 90 -9.02 4.17 2.67
CA ARG A 90 -9.15 5.58 3.07
C ARG A 90 -9.85 5.74 4.43
N LEU A 91 -10.94 5.01 4.65
CA LEU A 91 -11.63 4.94 5.95
C LEU A 91 -10.68 4.53 7.08
N SER A 92 -9.83 3.53 6.82
CA SER A 92 -8.84 3.05 7.78
C SER A 92 -7.78 4.12 8.09
N ALA A 93 -7.34 4.88 7.09
CA ALA A 93 -6.41 5.99 7.28
C ALA A 93 -7.02 7.13 8.12
N ILE A 94 -8.30 7.46 7.90
CA ILE A 94 -9.03 8.47 8.69
C ILE A 94 -9.15 8.02 10.16
N LYS A 95 -9.55 6.76 10.38
CA LYS A 95 -9.58 6.14 11.71
C LYS A 95 -8.21 6.18 12.39
N PHE A 96 -7.16 5.82 11.63
CA PHE A 96 -5.80 5.81 12.13
C PHE A 96 -5.36 7.21 12.56
N ALA A 97 -5.60 8.24 11.74
CA ALA A 97 -5.27 9.62 12.08
C ALA A 97 -5.96 10.08 13.38
N HIS A 98 -7.24 9.78 13.56
CA HIS A 98 -7.96 10.12 14.80
C HIS A 98 -7.37 9.40 16.01
N ARG A 99 -7.05 8.11 15.87
CA ARG A 99 -6.41 7.32 16.94
C ARG A 99 -5.04 7.88 17.33
N MET A 100 -4.26 8.39 16.37
CA MET A 100 -2.94 8.98 16.65
C MET A 100 -3.04 10.31 17.43
N HIS A 101 -4.21 10.94 17.47
CA HIS A 101 -4.48 12.15 18.24
C HIS A 101 -5.35 11.89 19.48
N ASP A 102 -5.48 10.62 19.88
CA ASP A 102 -6.35 10.21 20.99
C ASP A 102 -7.80 10.70 20.86
N LEU A 103 -8.26 10.88 19.62
CA LEU A 103 -9.63 11.28 19.31
C LEU A 103 -10.55 10.04 19.13
N PRO A 104 -11.86 10.19 19.39
CA PRO A 104 -12.82 9.13 19.14
C PRO A 104 -12.80 8.67 17.68
N ASP A 105 -12.99 7.37 17.44
CA ASP A 105 -13.09 6.80 16.10
C ASP A 105 -14.33 7.34 15.38
N PRO A 106 -14.18 8.21 14.37
CA PRO A 106 -15.31 8.85 13.72
C PRO A 106 -16.05 7.88 12.77
N THR A 107 -15.44 6.74 12.45
CA THR A 107 -16.00 5.73 11.55
C THR A 107 -17.10 4.90 12.19
N LEU A 108 -17.17 4.92 13.53
CA LEU A 108 -18.23 4.26 14.32
C LEU A 108 -19.53 5.04 14.36
N ASN A 109 -19.54 6.29 13.89
CA ASN A 109 -20.76 7.09 13.85
C ASN A 109 -21.82 6.40 12.98
N ALA A 110 -23.07 6.31 13.46
CA ALA A 110 -24.15 5.60 12.78
C ALA A 110 -24.38 6.06 11.33
N ARG A 111 -24.21 7.36 11.05
CA ARG A 111 -24.31 7.91 9.69
C ARG A 111 -23.21 7.35 8.78
N VAL A 112 -21.97 7.32 9.26
CA VAL A 112 -20.81 6.79 8.52
C VAL A 112 -21.00 5.31 8.23
N VAL A 113 -21.36 4.53 9.25
CA VAL A 113 -21.64 3.10 9.13
C VAL A 113 -22.73 2.85 8.08
N THR A 114 -23.85 3.57 8.17
CA THR A 114 -24.99 3.38 7.25
C THR A 114 -24.62 3.66 5.80
N VAL A 115 -23.94 4.79 5.54
CA VAL A 115 -23.50 5.16 4.18
C VAL A 115 -22.48 4.16 3.65
N TRP A 116 -21.52 3.76 4.49
CA TRP A 116 -20.50 2.79 4.12
C TRP A 116 -21.08 1.43 3.74
N GLU A 117 -22.04 0.91 4.52
CA GLU A 117 -22.75 -0.33 4.19
C GLU A 117 -23.56 -0.22 2.89
N GLY A 118 -24.14 0.96 2.62
CA GLY A 118 -24.78 1.25 1.34
C GLY A 118 -23.82 1.15 0.15
N ILE A 119 -22.66 1.82 0.25
CA ILE A 119 -21.59 1.79 -0.76
C ILE A 119 -21.12 0.35 -1.00
N ARG A 120 -20.83 -0.40 0.06
CA ARG A 120 -20.42 -1.80 -0.05
C ARG A 120 -21.46 -2.64 -0.77
N ARG A 121 -22.73 -2.51 -0.43
CA ARG A 121 -23.80 -3.31 -1.04
C ARG A 121 -23.99 -3.01 -2.53
N GLN A 122 -23.78 -1.77 -2.96
CA GLN A 122 -23.96 -1.37 -4.35
C GLN A 122 -22.71 -1.63 -5.21
N LEU A 123 -21.51 -1.52 -4.64
CA LEU A 123 -20.25 -1.52 -5.39
C LEU A 123 -19.32 -2.70 -5.08
N ALA A 124 -19.69 -3.62 -4.18
CA ALA A 124 -18.86 -4.79 -3.91
C ALA A 124 -18.77 -5.69 -5.14
N THR A 125 -17.57 -5.69 -5.72
CA THR A 125 -17.16 -6.63 -6.77
C THR A 125 -16.19 -7.63 -6.15
N PRO A 126 -16.22 -8.92 -6.57
CA PRO A 126 -15.17 -9.87 -6.22
C PRO A 126 -13.77 -9.26 -6.47
N PRO A 127 -12.79 -9.52 -5.59
CA PRO A 127 -11.41 -9.08 -5.82
C PRO A 127 -10.92 -9.58 -7.17
N ASP A 128 -10.46 -8.64 -7.99
CA ASP A 128 -9.78 -8.94 -9.26
C ASP A 128 -8.38 -9.44 -8.91
N GLN A 129 -8.22 -10.76 -8.92
CA GLN A 129 -6.95 -11.43 -8.66
C GLN A 129 -6.22 -11.63 -9.99
N SER A 130 -4.92 -11.34 -10.02
CA SER A 130 -4.10 -11.69 -11.18
C SER A 130 -4.20 -13.19 -11.44
N THR A 131 -4.25 -13.57 -12.72
CA THR A 131 -4.16 -14.98 -13.12
C THR A 131 -2.96 -15.63 -12.43
N PRO A 132 -3.15 -16.76 -11.73
CA PRO A 132 -2.04 -17.47 -11.11
C PRO A 132 -0.98 -17.81 -12.14
N LEU A 133 0.27 -17.47 -11.84
CA LEU A 133 1.39 -18.01 -12.59
C LEU A 133 1.49 -19.50 -12.21
N HIS A 134 1.16 -20.41 -13.13
CA HIS A 134 1.24 -21.85 -12.92
C HIS A 134 2.28 -22.43 -13.90
N PRO A 135 2.93 -23.58 -13.63
CA PRO A 135 4.04 -24.12 -14.41
C PRO A 135 3.97 -23.95 -15.94
N PRO A 136 2.85 -24.25 -16.64
CA PRO A 136 2.78 -24.02 -18.09
C PRO A 136 3.03 -22.56 -18.48
N VAL A 137 2.35 -21.62 -17.81
CA VAL A 137 2.51 -20.18 -18.06
C VAL A 137 3.89 -19.69 -17.61
N LEU A 138 4.44 -20.25 -16.53
CA LEU A 138 5.81 -19.95 -16.09
C LEU A 138 6.82 -20.32 -17.19
N PHE A 139 6.72 -21.51 -17.76
CA PHE A 139 7.63 -21.93 -18.83
C PHE A 139 7.50 -21.06 -20.09
N ASP A 140 6.28 -20.69 -20.48
CA ASP A 140 6.06 -19.76 -21.60
C ASP A 140 6.72 -18.38 -21.36
N VAL A 141 6.64 -17.87 -20.13
CA VAL A 141 7.28 -16.59 -19.75
C VAL A 141 8.80 -16.75 -19.74
N LEU A 142 9.33 -17.86 -19.23
CA LEU A 142 10.77 -18.13 -19.22
C LEU A 142 11.34 -18.22 -20.63
N ASP A 143 10.62 -18.84 -21.56
CA ASP A 143 11.01 -18.94 -22.98
C ASP A 143 11.03 -17.57 -23.67
N SER A 144 10.26 -16.61 -23.15
CA SER A 144 10.28 -15.21 -23.60
C SER A 144 11.46 -14.40 -23.02
N CYS A 145 12.17 -14.94 -22.03
CA CYS A 145 13.38 -14.32 -21.48
C CYS A 145 14.62 -14.79 -22.27
N PRO A 146 15.27 -13.93 -23.07
CA PRO A 146 16.42 -14.31 -23.87
C PRO A 146 17.59 -14.73 -22.97
N THR A 147 18.24 -15.85 -23.29
CA THR A 147 19.48 -16.26 -22.60
C THR A 147 20.73 -15.83 -23.36
N THR A 148 20.55 -15.42 -24.62
CA THR A 148 21.60 -14.95 -25.50
C THR A 148 21.20 -13.64 -26.16
N TRP A 149 22.13 -12.71 -26.21
CA TRP A 149 22.00 -11.43 -26.87
C TRP A 149 22.95 -11.39 -28.07
N SER A 150 22.47 -10.88 -29.21
CA SER A 150 23.34 -10.66 -30.36
C SER A 150 22.96 -9.39 -31.11
N THR A 151 23.96 -8.81 -31.77
CA THR A 151 23.80 -7.70 -32.71
C THR A 151 24.13 -8.19 -34.12
N LYS A 152 23.86 -7.38 -35.15
CA LYS A 152 24.26 -7.73 -36.54
C LYS A 152 25.74 -8.12 -36.68
N ARG A 153 26.61 -7.62 -35.78
CA ARG A 153 28.05 -7.91 -35.78
C ARG A 153 28.43 -9.16 -34.98
N THR A 154 27.58 -9.62 -34.05
CA THR A 154 27.85 -10.76 -33.16
C THR A 154 26.92 -11.96 -33.40
N ILE A 155 26.16 -11.99 -34.50
CA ILE A 155 25.30 -13.15 -34.86
C ILE A 155 26.09 -14.47 -34.91
N ALA A 156 27.33 -14.45 -35.39
CA ALA A 156 28.17 -15.64 -35.47
C ALA A 156 28.70 -16.11 -34.11
N ASN A 157 28.67 -15.24 -33.09
CA ASN A 157 29.08 -15.56 -31.73
C ASN A 157 28.21 -14.76 -30.74
N PRO A 158 26.98 -15.22 -30.46
CA PRO A 158 26.08 -14.56 -29.53
C PRO A 158 26.69 -14.47 -28.14
N GLU A 159 26.44 -13.37 -27.45
CA GLU A 159 26.86 -13.17 -26.07
C GLU A 159 25.75 -13.63 -25.11
N THR A 160 26.09 -13.83 -23.85
CA THR A 160 25.10 -14.14 -22.81
C THR A 160 24.23 -12.92 -22.52
N ASP A 161 22.91 -13.09 -22.50
CA ASP A 161 21.99 -12.04 -22.06
C ASP A 161 21.83 -12.10 -20.55
N LEU A 162 22.59 -11.27 -19.85
CA LEU A 162 22.52 -11.16 -18.38
C LEU A 162 21.15 -10.66 -17.90
N GLY A 163 20.46 -9.85 -18.70
CA GLY A 163 19.13 -9.33 -18.36
C GLY A 163 18.10 -10.44 -18.35
N GLY A 164 18.04 -11.23 -19.42
CA GLY A 164 17.10 -12.34 -19.47
C GLY A 164 17.48 -13.49 -18.52
N LEU A 165 18.77 -13.75 -18.26
CA LEU A 165 19.16 -14.68 -17.18
C LEU A 165 18.72 -14.21 -15.79
N ARG A 166 18.86 -12.91 -15.49
CA ARG A 166 18.38 -12.34 -14.23
C ARG A 166 16.87 -12.49 -14.09
N ASP A 167 16.12 -12.14 -15.15
CA ASP A 167 14.66 -12.20 -15.10
C ASP A 167 14.17 -13.66 -14.93
N ARG A 168 14.84 -14.63 -15.57
CA ARG A 168 14.61 -16.06 -15.33
C ARG A 168 14.88 -16.47 -13.89
N ALA A 169 16.00 -16.03 -13.32
CA ALA A 169 16.34 -16.33 -11.93
C ALA A 169 15.30 -15.76 -10.96
N LEU A 170 14.88 -14.49 -11.14
CA LEU A 170 13.85 -13.86 -10.32
C LEU A 170 12.50 -14.59 -10.40
N LEU A 171 12.10 -14.98 -11.61
CA LEU A 171 10.85 -15.73 -11.82
C LEU A 171 10.89 -17.11 -11.17
N LEU A 172 11.99 -17.85 -11.33
CA LEU A 172 12.13 -19.20 -10.76
C LEU A 172 12.24 -19.17 -9.24
N VAL A 173 13.10 -18.32 -8.68
CA VAL A 173 13.27 -18.18 -7.21
C VAL A 173 11.97 -17.71 -6.59
N GLY A 174 11.34 -16.68 -7.15
CA GLY A 174 10.06 -16.17 -6.66
C GLY A 174 8.93 -17.19 -6.71
N PHE A 175 8.89 -17.99 -7.78
CA PHE A 175 7.88 -19.02 -7.97
C PHE A 175 8.06 -20.19 -6.98
N VAL A 176 9.27 -20.72 -6.84
CA VAL A 176 9.54 -21.91 -6.01
C VAL A 176 9.46 -21.58 -4.52
N ALA A 177 10.05 -20.46 -4.09
CA ALA A 177 10.01 -20.02 -2.70
C ALA A 177 8.71 -19.26 -2.33
N ALA A 178 7.77 -19.12 -3.27
CA ALA A 178 6.50 -18.42 -3.11
C ALA A 178 6.65 -16.96 -2.60
N LEU A 179 7.75 -16.31 -2.98
CA LEU A 179 8.09 -14.96 -2.53
C LEU A 179 7.23 -13.91 -3.25
N ARG A 180 6.73 -12.96 -2.48
CA ARG A 180 6.07 -11.75 -3.00
C ARG A 180 7.12 -10.82 -3.56
N ARG A 181 6.68 -9.91 -4.44
CA ARG A 181 7.56 -8.91 -5.10
C ARG A 181 8.51 -8.14 -4.16
N SER A 182 8.10 -7.87 -2.92
CA SER A 182 8.94 -7.13 -1.95
C SER A 182 9.97 -8.04 -1.31
N GLU A 183 9.61 -9.30 -1.03
CA GLU A 183 10.53 -10.29 -0.48
C GLU A 183 11.63 -10.59 -1.51
N LEU A 184 11.28 -10.75 -2.79
CA LEU A 184 12.27 -10.85 -3.88
C LEU A 184 13.18 -9.62 -4.02
N ALA A 185 12.68 -8.43 -3.72
CA ALA A 185 13.46 -7.19 -3.86
C ALA A 185 14.42 -6.99 -2.68
N ASP A 186 14.07 -7.53 -1.51
CA ASP A 186 14.86 -7.44 -0.28
C ASP A 186 15.81 -8.65 -0.10
N LEU A 187 15.64 -9.72 -0.90
CA LEU A 187 16.42 -10.96 -0.85
C LEU A 187 17.90 -10.72 -1.18
N ASN A 188 18.78 -11.25 -0.33
CA ASN A 188 20.22 -11.29 -0.57
C ASN A 188 20.66 -12.67 -1.09
N VAL A 189 21.73 -12.69 -1.89
CA VAL A 189 22.27 -13.96 -2.43
C VAL A 189 22.71 -14.91 -1.30
N ASP A 190 23.16 -14.37 -0.18
CA ASP A 190 23.63 -15.15 0.98
C ASP A 190 22.47 -15.82 1.76
N GLU A 191 21.23 -15.44 1.48
CA GLU A 191 20.00 -16.03 2.06
C GLU A 191 19.48 -17.20 1.20
N LEU A 192 20.17 -17.51 0.08
CA LEU A 192 19.83 -18.63 -0.79
C LEU A 192 20.57 -19.90 -0.37
N ALA A 193 19.81 -21.00 -0.25
CA ALA A 193 20.32 -22.33 0.03
C ALA A 193 19.97 -23.31 -1.11
N ASP A 194 20.88 -24.25 -1.36
CA ASP A 194 20.65 -25.36 -2.27
C ASP A 194 19.60 -26.31 -1.70
N HIS A 195 18.64 -26.73 -2.53
CA HIS A 195 17.60 -27.68 -2.18
C HIS A 195 17.50 -28.79 -3.24
N GLU A 196 17.08 -29.99 -2.87
CA GLU A 196 16.98 -31.13 -3.81
C GLU A 196 16.05 -30.88 -5.01
N LEU A 197 15.16 -29.88 -4.90
CA LEU A 197 14.23 -29.45 -5.95
C LEU A 197 14.60 -28.10 -6.60
N GLY A 198 15.74 -27.48 -6.23
CA GLY A 198 16.17 -26.19 -6.77
C GLY A 198 16.94 -25.32 -5.77
N VAL A 199 16.60 -24.02 -5.72
CA VAL A 199 17.17 -23.04 -4.78
C VAL A 199 16.03 -22.53 -3.88
N ASN A 200 16.22 -22.54 -2.57
CA ASN A 200 15.28 -22.00 -1.58
C ASN A 200 15.88 -20.77 -0.87
N ALA A 201 15.02 -19.92 -0.31
CA ALA A 201 15.43 -18.88 0.63
C ALA A 201 15.21 -19.40 2.05
N ASP A 202 16.25 -19.37 2.90
CA ASP A 202 16.21 -19.81 4.31
C ASP A 202 15.93 -18.65 5.28
#